data_AF-A0A2A3XJ98-F1
#
_entry.id   AF-A0A2A3XJ98-F1
#
_cell.length_a   1.000
_cell.length_b   1.000
_cell.length_c   1.000
_cell.angle_alpha   90.00
_cell.angle_beta   90.00
_cell.angle_gamma   90.00
#
_symmetry.space_group_name_H-M   'P 1'
#
loop_
_entity.id
_entity.type
_entity.pdbx_description
1 polymer ?
#
loop_
_entity_poly.entity_id
_entity_poly.type
_entity_poly.pdbx_seq_one_letter_code
_entity_poly.pdbx_strand_id
1 'polypeptide(L)'
;MRTVAIVYYGRHGPSRAYAQALEDSLRGAGNLAEQIQVRDAAANDVVFYDGLVLVGPPRFGRLHGLALARALAPERQSAVVIIGGNRPADHYRRLFRPAELPSISFFQEGAHQDTSVVFSTLAPVVDWTKRL
;
A
#
# COMPACT_ATOMS: atom_id res chain seq x y z
N MET A 1 5.35 -6.70 18.05
CA MET A 1 6.11 -5.87 17.09
C MET A 1 5.97 -6.55 15.74
N ARG A 2 5.56 -5.84 14.69
CA ARG A 2 5.37 -6.40 13.34
C ARG A 2 6.32 -5.76 12.33
N THR A 3 6.70 -6.49 11.30
CA THR A 3 7.48 -5.99 10.15
C THR A 3 6.56 -5.70 8.97
N VAL A 4 6.63 -4.50 8.40
CA VAL A 4 5.77 -4.08 7.30
C VAL A 4 6.60 -3.51 6.15
N ALA A 5 6.46 -4.11 4.97
CA ALA A 5 7.02 -3.58 3.73
C ALA A 5 6.04 -2.57 3.11
N ILE A 6 6.51 -1.35 2.84
CA ILE A 6 5.76 -0.31 2.13
C ILE A 6 6.32 -0.22 0.72
N VAL A 7 5.68 -0.89 -0.23
CA VAL A 7 6.10 -0.88 -1.63
C VAL A 7 5.39 0.26 -2.36
N TYR A 8 6.14 1.23 -2.86
CA TYR A 8 5.57 2.45 -3.43
C TYR A 8 6.01 2.74 -4.87
N TYR A 9 5.15 3.45 -5.62
CA TYR A 9 5.49 3.90 -6.97
C TYR A 9 6.34 5.18 -6.93
N GLY A 10 7.67 5.03 -7.00
CA GLY A 10 8.64 6.11 -6.78
C GLY A 10 8.55 7.31 -7.74
N ARG A 11 8.00 7.14 -8.96
CA ARG A 11 7.83 8.25 -9.92
C ARG A 11 6.61 9.13 -9.65
N HIS A 12 5.81 8.82 -8.63
CA HIS A 12 4.63 9.61 -8.26
C HIS A 12 4.88 10.27 -6.90
N GLY A 13 5.15 11.58 -6.92
CA GLY A 13 5.46 12.37 -5.72
C GLY A 13 4.49 12.12 -4.55
N PRO A 14 3.16 12.17 -4.76
CA PRO A 14 2.19 11.89 -3.71
C PRO A 14 2.29 10.48 -3.11
N SER A 15 2.63 9.45 -3.92
CA SER A 15 2.83 8.09 -3.39
C SER A 15 4.08 7.97 -2.53
N ARG A 16 5.16 8.68 -2.89
CA ARG A 16 6.37 8.74 -2.07
C ARG A 16 6.11 9.48 -0.76
N ALA A 17 5.42 10.61 -0.81
CA ALA A 17 5.05 11.37 0.39
C ALA A 17 4.16 10.54 1.34
N TYR A 18 3.17 9.81 0.78
CA TYR A 18 2.35 8.89 1.55
C TYR A 18 3.16 7.76 2.18
N ALA A 19 4.08 7.15 1.42
CA ALA A 19 4.92 6.06 1.92
C ALA A 19 5.80 6.52 3.09
N GLN A 20 6.36 7.73 3.03
CA GLN A 20 7.11 8.32 4.13
C GLN A 20 6.22 8.53 5.37
N ALA A 21 5.07 9.19 5.20
CA ALA A 21 4.17 9.46 6.32
C ALA A 21 3.63 8.17 6.97
N LEU A 22 3.41 7.12 6.17
CA LEU A 22 3.03 5.81 6.65
C LEU A 22 4.16 5.12 7.43
N GLU A 23 5.39 5.18 6.94
CA GLU A 23 6.55 4.64 7.65
C GLU A 23 6.69 5.29 9.04
N ASP A 24 6.63 6.62 9.09
CA ASP A 24 6.74 7.38 10.34
C ASP A 24 5.60 7.02 11.31
N SER A 25 4.37 6.90 10.81
CA SER A 25 3.20 6.52 11.61
C SER A 25 3.30 5.09 12.16
N LEU A 26 3.76 4.14 11.34
CA LEU A 26 3.93 2.75 11.75
C LEU A 26 5.05 2.58 12.78
N ARG A 27 6.16 3.30 12.60
CA ARG A 27 7.25 3.35 13.59
C ARG A 27 6.81 3.99 14.89
N GLY A 28 6.07 5.09 14.83
CA GLY A 28 5.46 5.73 16.00
C GLY A 28 4.49 4.80 16.76
N ALA A 29 3.85 3.86 16.05
CA ALA A 29 3.01 2.82 16.64
C ALA A 29 3.78 1.57 17.11
N GLY A 30 5.12 1.56 17.07
CA GLY A 30 5.96 0.45 17.54
C GLY A 30 6.14 -0.70 16.55
N ASN A 31 5.86 -0.48 15.26
CA ASN A 31 6.16 -1.44 14.20
C ASN A 31 7.51 -1.15 13.53
N LEU A 32 8.11 -2.16 12.92
CA LEU A 32 9.21 -1.99 11.99
C LEU A 32 8.62 -1.80 10.60
N ALA A 33 8.90 -0.66 9.98
CA ALA A 33 8.43 -0.35 8.64
C ALA A 33 9.61 0.03 7.74
N GLU A 34 9.58 -0.48 6.51
CA GLU A 34 10.61 -0.26 5.49
C GLU A 34 9.99 0.10 4.15
N GLN A 35 10.52 1.14 3.51
CA GLN A 35 10.07 1.58 2.20
C GLN A 35 10.86 0.91 1.08
N ILE A 36 10.17 0.36 0.08
CA ILE A 36 10.76 -0.29 -1.08
C ILE A 36 10.15 0.32 -2.34
N GLN A 37 10.97 0.77 -3.29
CA GLN A 37 10.41 1.20 -4.58
C GLN A 37 9.91 -0.03 -5.34
N VAL A 38 8.74 0.09 -5.97
CA VAL A 38 8.14 -1.04 -6.70
C VAL A 38 9.01 -1.63 -7.81
N ARG A 39 9.95 -0.84 -8.37
CA ARG A 39 10.90 -1.32 -9.39
C ARG A 39 12.02 -2.21 -8.83
N ASP A 40 12.28 -2.07 -7.53
CA ASP A 40 13.34 -2.73 -6.79
C ASP A 40 12.76 -3.84 -5.90
N ALA A 41 11.43 -4.00 -5.87
CA ALA A 41 10.74 -4.99 -5.05
C ALA A 41 10.68 -6.35 -5.76
N ALA A 42 11.20 -7.38 -5.12
CA ALA A 42 11.07 -8.77 -5.55
C ALA A 42 10.26 -9.59 -4.53
N ALA A 43 9.44 -10.52 -5.00
CA ALA A 43 8.52 -11.30 -4.16
C ALA A 43 9.27 -12.09 -3.06
N ASN A 44 10.44 -12.64 -3.38
CA ASN A 44 11.29 -13.38 -2.45
C ASN A 44 11.89 -12.52 -1.34
N ASP A 45 11.97 -11.21 -1.50
CA ASP A 45 12.50 -10.31 -0.47
C ASP A 45 11.37 -9.83 0.45
N VAL A 46 10.20 -9.55 -0.12
CA VAL A 46 9.05 -9.04 0.65
C VAL A 46 8.25 -10.13 1.38
N VAL A 47 8.50 -11.41 1.10
CA VAL A 47 7.82 -12.54 1.78
C VAL A 47 8.15 -12.65 3.27
N PHE A 48 9.27 -12.05 3.71
CA PHE A 48 9.73 -12.08 5.09
C PHE A 48 9.03 -11.05 6.01
N TYR A 49 8.23 -10.15 5.46
CA TYR A 49 7.48 -9.15 6.24
C TYR A 49 6.13 -9.73 6.67
N ASP A 50 5.65 -9.34 7.85
CA ASP A 50 4.32 -9.73 8.36
C ASP A 50 3.19 -9.16 7.52
N GLY A 51 3.39 -7.96 6.95
CA GLY A 51 2.43 -7.31 6.08
C GLY A 51 3.07 -6.54 4.93
N LEU A 52 2.30 -6.40 3.86
CA LEU A 52 2.67 -5.66 2.66
C LEU A 52 1.68 -4.52 2.40
N VAL A 53 2.17 -3.30 2.26
CA VAL A 53 1.36 -2.14 1.84
C VAL A 53 1.84 -1.65 0.49
N LEU A 54 0.97 -1.73 -0.50
CA LEU A 54 1.17 -1.33 -1.88
C LEU A 54 0.63 0.08 -2.10
N VAL A 55 1.50 1.08 -2.27
CA VAL A 55 1.12 2.50 -2.39
C VAL A 55 1.38 3.04 -3.79
N GLY A 56 0.34 3.53 -4.48
CA GLY A 56 0.53 4.02 -5.84
C GLY A 56 -0.64 4.81 -6.43
N PRO A 57 -0.46 5.42 -7.61
CA PRO A 57 -1.55 6.05 -8.35
C PRO A 57 -2.57 4.99 -8.84
N PRO A 58 -3.74 5.40 -9.37
CA PRO A 58 -4.73 4.50 -9.98
C PRO A 58 -4.17 3.43 -10.94
N ARG A 59 -3.17 3.81 -11.73
CA ARG A 59 -2.50 2.90 -12.69
C ARG A 59 -1.55 1.89 -12.03
N PHE A 60 -1.28 2.00 -10.74
CA PHE A 60 -0.39 1.11 -10.00
C PHE A 60 -0.88 -0.35 -10.00
N GLY A 61 -2.19 -0.55 -9.92
CA GLY A 61 -2.81 -1.87 -10.10
C GLY A 61 -2.72 -2.43 -11.52
N ARG A 62 -2.16 -1.71 -12.49
CA ARG A 62 -1.82 -2.22 -13.83
C ARG A 62 -0.32 -2.41 -14.02
N LEU A 63 0.47 -2.12 -12.99
CA LEU A 63 1.93 -2.18 -12.99
C LEU A 63 2.41 -3.29 -12.05
N HIS A 64 3.73 -3.41 -11.89
CA HIS A 64 4.42 -4.43 -11.11
C HIS A 64 3.84 -4.65 -9.69
N GLY A 65 3.20 -3.64 -9.09
CA GLY A 65 2.50 -3.75 -7.81
C GLY A 65 1.35 -4.77 -7.80
N LEU A 66 0.56 -4.90 -8.88
CA LEU A 66 -0.48 -5.94 -8.96
C LEU A 66 0.12 -7.36 -9.02
N ALA A 67 1.20 -7.51 -9.79
CA ALA A 67 1.89 -8.80 -9.90
C ALA A 67 2.45 -9.22 -8.55
N LEU A 68 3.06 -8.29 -7.81
CA LEU A 68 3.58 -8.52 -6.47
C LEU A 68 2.45 -8.87 -5.48
N ALA A 69 1.35 -8.12 -5.48
CA ALA A 69 0.19 -8.42 -4.64
C ALA A 69 -0.35 -9.83 -4.88
N ARG A 70 -0.48 -10.22 -6.15
CA ARG A 70 -0.98 -11.54 -6.54
C ARG A 70 -0.05 -12.67 -6.15
N ALA A 71 1.26 -12.46 -6.25
CA ALA A 71 2.24 -13.45 -5.86
C ALA A 71 2.20 -13.75 -4.35
N LEU A 72 1.81 -12.77 -3.53
CA LEU A 72 1.93 -12.85 -2.06
C LEU A 72 0.61 -12.99 -1.32
N ALA A 73 -0.50 -12.54 -1.91
CA ALA A 73 -1.82 -12.58 -1.29
C ALA A 73 -2.27 -13.95 -0.79
N PRO A 74 -1.96 -15.10 -1.43
CA PRO A 74 -2.35 -16.40 -0.89
C PRO A 74 -1.76 -16.69 0.50
N GLU A 75 -0.61 -16.12 0.81
CA GLU A 75 0.16 -16.43 2.02
C GLU A 75 0.24 -15.26 3.01
N ARG A 76 -0.06 -14.03 2.56
CA ARG A 76 0.16 -12.80 3.34
C ARG A 76 -1.01 -11.84 3.25
N GLN A 77 -1.31 -11.20 4.38
CA GLN A 77 -2.21 -10.05 4.40
C GLN A 77 -1.53 -8.86 3.71
N SER A 78 -2.23 -8.31 2.73
CA SER A 78 -1.74 -7.16 1.95
C SER A 78 -2.75 -6.02 2.00
N ALA A 79 -2.27 -4.80 1.86
CA ALA A 79 -3.10 -3.62 1.67
C ALA A 79 -2.69 -2.90 0.38
N VAL A 80 -3.65 -2.33 -0.33
CA VAL A 80 -3.42 -1.45 -1.47
C VAL A 80 -3.97 -0.07 -1.15
N VAL A 81 -3.13 0.94 -1.28
CA VAL A 81 -3.49 2.36 -1.14
C VAL A 81 -3.38 3.05 -2.50
N ILE A 82 -4.52 3.50 -3.02
CA ILE A 82 -4.58 4.25 -4.27
C ILE A 82 -4.58 5.75 -3.98
N ILE A 83 -3.61 6.48 -4.53
CA ILE A 83 -3.45 7.93 -4.33
C ILE A 83 -3.95 8.71 -5.55
N GLY A 84 -4.95 9.59 -5.38
CA GLY A 84 -5.37 10.53 -6.44
C GLY A 84 -6.31 9.94 -7.49
N GLY A 85 -7.12 8.95 -7.12
CA GLY A 85 -8.14 8.38 -8.01
C GLY A 85 -9.39 9.26 -8.17
N ASN A 86 -9.90 9.38 -9.40
CA ASN A 86 -11.17 10.07 -9.73
C ASN A 86 -12.37 9.12 -9.86
N ARG A 87 -12.18 7.85 -9.46
CA ARG A 87 -13.21 6.81 -9.45
C ARG A 87 -13.40 6.33 -8.01
N PRO A 88 -14.55 5.73 -7.67
CA PRO A 88 -14.75 5.11 -6.36
C PRO A 88 -13.76 3.96 -6.11
N ALA A 89 -13.46 3.67 -4.85
CA ALA A 89 -12.47 2.67 -4.43
C ALA A 89 -12.76 1.28 -5.02
N ASP A 90 -14.03 0.91 -5.13
CA ASP A 90 -14.49 -0.34 -5.73
C ASP A 90 -14.07 -0.52 -7.18
N HIS A 91 -13.92 0.58 -7.95
CA HIS A 91 -13.41 0.49 -9.31
C HIS A 91 -11.97 -0.04 -9.34
N TYR A 92 -11.12 0.46 -8.44
CA TYR A 92 -9.73 0.04 -8.34
C TYR A 92 -9.61 -1.35 -7.74
N ARG A 93 -10.43 -1.66 -6.73
CA ARG A 93 -10.52 -3.01 -6.16
C ARG A 93 -10.79 -4.06 -7.23
N ARG A 94 -11.70 -3.80 -8.17
CA ARG A 94 -12.00 -4.72 -9.29
C ARG A 94 -10.80 -5.02 -10.18
N LEU A 95 -9.83 -4.12 -10.32
CA LEU A 95 -8.60 -4.37 -11.11
C LEU A 95 -7.78 -5.53 -10.53
N PHE A 96 -7.88 -5.73 -9.22
CA PHE A 96 -7.16 -6.80 -8.52
C PHE A 96 -7.89 -8.13 -8.55
N ARG A 97 -9.10 -8.22 -9.13
CA ARG A 97 -9.96 -9.42 -9.09
C ARG A 97 -10.12 -9.95 -7.66
N PRO A 98 -10.82 -9.21 -6.79
CA PRO A 98 -10.82 -9.46 -5.35
C PRO A 98 -11.36 -10.82 -4.93
N ALA A 99 -12.17 -11.48 -5.77
CA ALA A 99 -12.61 -12.87 -5.56
C ALA A 99 -11.44 -13.87 -5.55
N GLU A 100 -10.34 -13.55 -6.23
CA GLU A 100 -9.11 -14.35 -6.27
C GLU A 100 -8.14 -13.96 -5.13
N LEU A 101 -8.38 -12.84 -4.41
CA LEU A 101 -7.44 -12.23 -3.45
C LEU A 101 -8.15 -11.67 -2.20
N PRO A 102 -8.82 -12.50 -1.38
CA PRO A 102 -9.60 -12.04 -0.23
C PRO A 102 -8.77 -11.42 0.89
N SER A 103 -7.46 -11.70 0.94
CA SER A 103 -6.51 -11.17 1.92
C SER A 103 -6.04 -9.74 1.64
N ILE A 104 -6.50 -9.12 0.54
CA ILE A 104 -6.12 -7.76 0.18
C ILE A 104 -7.15 -6.75 0.67
N SER A 105 -6.73 -5.88 1.58
CA SER A 105 -7.48 -4.68 2.00
C SER A 105 -7.24 -3.52 1.04
N PHE A 106 -8.27 -2.70 0.78
CA PHE A 106 -8.18 -1.59 -0.18
C PHE A 106 -8.51 -0.27 0.50
N PHE A 107 -7.66 0.73 0.24
CA PHE A 107 -7.79 2.10 0.74
C PHE A 107 -7.63 3.07 -0.45
N GLN A 108 -8.36 4.17 -0.42
CA GLN A 108 -8.25 5.22 -1.42
C GLN A 108 -8.02 6.55 -0.72
N GLU A 109 -6.90 7.17 -1.05
CA GLU A 109 -6.57 8.53 -0.67
C GLU A 109 -7.04 9.49 -1.77
N GLY A 110 -7.63 10.61 -1.34
CA GLY A 110 -8.15 11.64 -2.24
C GLY A 110 -7.07 12.27 -3.13
N ALA A 111 -7.51 13.05 -4.12
CA ALA A 111 -6.61 13.88 -4.90
C ALA A 111 -6.20 15.09 -4.07
N HIS A 112 -4.94 15.12 -3.62
CA HIS A 112 -4.37 16.25 -2.91
C HIS A 112 -3.81 17.25 -3.92
N GLN A 113 -4.36 18.48 -3.92
CA GLN A 113 -3.88 19.59 -4.74
C GLN A 113 -2.96 20.55 -3.96
N ASP A 114 -2.84 20.39 -2.65
CA ASP A 114 -2.23 21.39 -1.76
C ASP A 114 -1.07 20.85 -0.90
N THR A 115 -0.14 21.75 -0.57
CA THR A 115 1.16 21.46 0.09
C THR A 115 1.08 21.07 1.57
N SER A 116 -0.09 21.14 2.21
CA SER A 116 -0.34 20.65 3.58
C SER A 116 -1.04 19.28 3.54
N VAL A 117 -0.32 18.26 3.06
CA VAL A 117 -0.93 16.96 2.78
C VAL A 117 -1.26 16.22 4.08
N VAL A 118 -2.52 16.34 4.53
CA VAL A 118 -3.10 15.46 5.55
C VAL A 118 -3.68 14.23 4.84
N PHE A 119 -3.05 13.09 5.04
CA PHE A 119 -3.50 11.83 4.46
C PHE A 119 -4.60 11.19 5.33
N SER A 120 -5.82 11.18 4.81
CA SER A 120 -7.01 10.66 5.50
C SER A 120 -6.96 9.15 5.74
N THR A 121 -6.23 8.40 4.91
CA THR A 121 -6.16 6.93 5.03
C THR A 121 -5.01 6.42 5.89
N LEU A 122 -4.14 7.27 6.42
CA LEU A 122 -3.02 6.83 7.27
C LEU A 122 -3.50 6.06 8.49
N ALA A 123 -4.36 6.65 9.31
CA ALA A 123 -4.88 6.01 10.52
C ALA A 123 -5.59 4.68 10.22
N PRO A 124 -6.50 4.59 9.22
CA PRO A 124 -7.08 3.31 8.80
C PRO A 124 -6.05 2.24 8.38
N VAL A 125 -4.97 2.63 7.70
CA VAL A 125 -3.92 1.67 7.28
C VAL A 125 -3.08 1.23 8.48
N VAL A 126 -2.75 2.13 9.40
CA VAL A 126 -2.05 1.80 10.66
C VAL A 126 -2.92 0.90 11.54
N ASP A 127 -4.23 1.14 11.61
CA ASP A 127 -5.14 0.25 12.34
C ASP A 127 -5.27 -1.10 11.66
N TRP A 128 -5.21 -1.15 10.33
CA TRP A 128 -5.17 -2.43 9.60
C TRP A 128 -3.96 -3.27 9.99
N THR A 129 -2.77 -2.69 10.19
CA THR A 129 -1.57 -3.46 10.57
C THR A 129 -1.68 -4.13 11.94
N LYS A 130 -2.61 -3.68 12.80
CA LYS A 130 -2.88 -4.33 14.09
C LYS A 130 -3.52 -5.72 13.93
N ARG A 131 -4.07 -6.03 12.75
CA ARG A 131 -4.77 -7.28 12.40
C ARG A 131 -3.90 -8.30 11.65
N LEU A 132 -2.65 -7.95 11.33
CA LEU A 132 -1.64 -8.86 10.78
C LEU A 132 -1.27 -9.91 11.82
#